data_AF-A0A3D3UV44-F1
#
_entry.id   AF-A0A3D3UV44-F1
#
_cell.length_a   1.000
_cell.length_b   1.000
_cell.length_c   1.000
_cell.angle_alpha   90.00
_cell.angle_beta   90.00
_cell.angle_gamma   90.00
#
_symmetry.space_group_name_H-M   'P 1'
#
loop_
_entity.id
_entity.type
_entity.pdbx_description
1 polymer ?
#
loop_
_entity_poly.entity_id
_entity_poly.type
_entity_poly.pdbx_seq_one_letter_code
_entity_poly.pdbx_strand_id
1 'polypeptide(L)'
;GIASRIGGKFSAWTHVSPGRTTIYGSYGINDFIRDESHHYFWRTPSAKNTANTPVYIDCVQPSAEPLTHDAPPEYDNTLGSRMSYFCINRHNGGINSLFMDWSVRKVGLKELWTLKWHRKFDTAGPWTRAGGALPEDWPEWMRNFKDY
;
A
#
# COMPACT_ATOMS: atom_id res chain seq x y z
N GLY A 1 5.38 -26.65 -13.30
CA GLY A 1 4.45 -26.22 -12.23
C GLY A 1 4.34 -24.71 -12.25
N ILE A 2 3.19 -24.15 -11.85
CA ILE A 2 3.00 -22.70 -11.70
C ILE A 2 3.84 -22.28 -10.48
N ALA A 3 4.66 -21.24 -10.60
CA ALA A 3 5.43 -20.67 -9.50
C ALA A 3 4.71 -19.44 -8.94
N SER A 4 4.98 -19.09 -7.68
CA SER A 4 4.55 -17.79 -7.14
C SER A 4 5.15 -16.65 -7.97
N ARG A 5 4.36 -15.60 -8.21
CA ARG A 5 4.75 -14.47 -9.07
C ARG A 5 4.27 -13.16 -8.48
N ILE A 6 5.10 -12.15 -8.64
CA ILE A 6 4.76 -10.76 -8.35
C ILE A 6 3.76 -10.29 -9.41
N GLY A 7 2.71 -9.61 -8.96
CA GLY A 7 1.70 -9.00 -9.83
C GLY A 7 2.22 -7.71 -10.47
N GLY A 8 1.30 -6.94 -11.03
CA GLY A 8 1.64 -5.64 -11.61
C GLY A 8 0.42 -4.92 -12.11
N LYS A 9 0.65 -3.84 -12.87
CA LYS A 9 -0.42 -3.04 -13.47
C LYS A 9 -1.48 -3.89 -14.18
N PHE A 10 -1.04 -4.82 -15.02
CA PHE A 10 -1.90 -5.64 -15.87
C PHE A 10 -1.90 -7.13 -15.54
N SER A 11 -1.30 -7.53 -14.41
CA SER A 11 -1.18 -8.93 -14.01
C SER A 11 -1.56 -9.13 -12.55
N ALA A 12 -2.22 -10.26 -12.28
CA ALA A 12 -2.41 -10.74 -10.93
C ALA A 12 -1.09 -11.29 -10.38
N TRP A 13 -0.89 -11.15 -9.07
CA TRP A 13 0.10 -11.97 -8.38
C TRP A 13 -0.41 -13.40 -8.26
N THR A 14 0.53 -14.33 -8.10
CA THR A 14 0.23 -15.74 -7.87
C THR A 14 0.91 -16.20 -6.59
N HIS A 15 0.17 -16.88 -5.71
CA HIS A 15 0.72 -17.56 -4.55
C HIS A 15 0.46 -19.06 -4.67
N VAL A 16 1.53 -19.85 -4.59
CA VAL A 16 1.48 -21.31 -4.68
C VAL A 16 1.93 -21.87 -3.35
N SER A 17 1.08 -22.68 -2.73
CA SER A 17 1.44 -23.45 -1.53
C SER A 17 1.45 -24.94 -1.86
N PRO A 18 2.50 -25.71 -1.47
CA PRO A 18 2.55 -27.14 -1.73
C PRO A 18 1.31 -27.88 -1.19
N GLY A 19 0.72 -28.74 -2.03
CA GLY A 19 -0.48 -29.51 -1.66
C GLY A 19 -1.76 -28.68 -1.54
N ARG A 20 -1.77 -27.41 -1.96
CA ARG A 20 -2.95 -26.53 -1.97
C ARG A 20 -3.19 -25.93 -3.35
N THR A 21 -4.39 -25.36 -3.51
CA THR A 21 -4.78 -24.60 -4.71
C THR A 21 -3.94 -23.33 -4.86
N THR A 22 -3.49 -23.07 -6.09
CA THR A 22 -2.88 -21.80 -6.47
C THR A 22 -3.89 -20.65 -6.30
N ILE A 23 -3.48 -19.58 -5.64
CA ILE A 23 -4.30 -18.37 -5.46
C ILE A 23 -3.78 -17.28 -6.38
N TYR A 24 -4.71 -16.57 -7.01
CA TYR A 24 -4.44 -15.39 -7.82
C TYR A 24 -5.11 -14.18 -7.17
N GLY A 25 -4.43 -13.04 -7.19
CA GLY A 25 -4.98 -11.82 -6.62
C GLY A 25 -4.42 -10.56 -7.25
N SER A 26 -5.18 -9.48 -7.06
CA SER A 26 -4.85 -8.13 -7.50
C SER A 26 -4.74 -7.15 -6.33
N TYR A 27 -5.11 -7.61 -5.13
CA TYR A 27 -5.14 -6.86 -3.87
C TYR A 27 -4.28 -7.58 -2.84
N GLY A 28 -3.83 -6.85 -1.83
CA GLY A 28 -3.02 -7.36 -0.74
C GLY A 28 -3.45 -6.76 0.59
N ILE A 29 -3.19 -7.51 1.65
CA ILE A 29 -3.49 -7.12 3.04
C ILE A 29 -2.42 -6.16 3.56
N ASN A 30 -2.84 -5.09 4.24
CA ASN A 30 -1.97 -4.35 5.14
C ASN A 30 -1.64 -5.25 6.34
N ASP A 31 -0.42 -5.77 6.43
CA ASP A 31 -0.09 -6.77 7.45
C ASP A 31 -0.23 -6.26 8.89
N PHE A 32 -0.19 -4.94 9.11
CA PHE A 32 -0.37 -4.35 10.44
C PHE A 32 -1.80 -4.47 11.00
N ILE A 33 -2.77 -4.98 10.24
CA ILE A 33 -4.13 -5.25 10.76
C ILE A 33 -4.20 -6.49 11.66
N ARG A 34 -3.20 -7.37 11.60
CA ARG A 34 -3.20 -8.67 12.31
C ARG A 34 -3.21 -8.48 13.84
N ASP A 35 -3.71 -9.48 14.56
CA ASP A 35 -3.59 -9.56 16.03
C ASP A 35 -2.22 -10.05 16.43
N GLU A 36 -1.26 -9.12 16.42
CA GLU A 36 0.11 -9.36 16.87
C GLU A 36 0.47 -8.44 18.05
N SER A 37 1.20 -9.00 19.01
CA SER A 37 1.64 -8.27 20.21
C SER A 37 2.88 -7.40 19.93
N HIS A 38 2.77 -6.49 18.97
CA HIS A 38 3.82 -5.52 18.62
C HIS A 38 3.22 -4.11 18.47
N HIS A 39 3.97 -3.06 18.83
CA HIS A 39 3.43 -1.69 18.97
C HIS A 39 2.96 -1.03 17.66
N TYR A 40 3.32 -1.59 16.50
CA TYR A 40 2.83 -1.15 15.20
C TYR A 40 1.41 -1.66 14.88
N PHE A 41 1.08 -2.87 15.32
CA PHE A 41 -0.12 -3.58 14.88
C PHE A 41 -1.39 -3.06 15.55
N TRP A 42 -2.46 -3.00 14.77
CA TRP A 42 -3.78 -2.53 15.20
C TRP A 42 -4.47 -3.51 16.14
N ARG A 43 -4.27 -4.81 15.92
CA ARG A 43 -4.84 -5.94 16.67
C ARG A 43 -6.35 -6.11 16.58
N THR A 44 -7.08 -5.02 16.43
CA THR A 44 -8.54 -5.02 16.30
C THR A 44 -9.00 -3.89 15.38
N PRO A 45 -10.02 -4.13 14.54
CA PRO A 45 -10.66 -3.08 13.75
C PRO A 45 -11.44 -2.07 14.62
N SER A 46 -11.69 -2.37 15.90
CA SER A 46 -12.44 -1.49 16.83
C SER A 46 -11.61 -0.35 17.42
N ALA A 47 -10.41 -0.09 16.91
CA ALA A 47 -9.59 1.03 17.35
C ALA A 47 -10.22 2.38 16.92
N LYS A 48 -10.00 3.45 17.70
CA LYS A 48 -10.52 4.79 17.41
C LYS A 48 -9.72 5.45 16.27
N ASN A 49 -10.40 6.31 15.50
CA ASN A 49 -9.80 7.14 14.43
C ASN A 49 -9.13 6.34 13.31
N THR A 50 -9.76 5.23 12.91
CA THR A 50 -9.23 4.28 11.93
C THR A 50 -9.82 4.43 10.53
N ALA A 51 -10.67 5.43 10.29
CA ALA A 51 -11.28 5.66 8.98
C ALA A 51 -10.25 5.85 7.84
N ASN A 52 -9.04 6.33 8.15
CA ASN A 52 -7.95 6.49 7.18
C ASN A 52 -6.91 5.34 7.24
N THR A 53 -7.27 4.19 7.82
CA THR A 53 -6.41 3.01 7.90
C THR A 53 -6.78 2.00 6.81
N PRO A 54 -5.88 1.71 5.85
CA PRO A 54 -6.14 0.72 4.81
C PRO A 54 -6.10 -0.69 5.39
N VAL A 55 -6.98 -1.56 4.90
CA VAL A 55 -7.09 -2.97 5.28
C VAL A 55 -6.70 -3.87 4.11
N TYR A 56 -7.32 -3.65 2.94
CA TYR A 56 -7.11 -4.42 1.73
C TYR A 56 -7.09 -3.48 0.54
N ILE A 57 -6.05 -3.56 -0.29
CA ILE A 57 -5.73 -2.51 -1.26
C ILE A 57 -5.03 -3.12 -2.47
N ASP A 58 -5.15 -2.52 -3.66
CA ASP A 58 -4.41 -3.00 -4.84
C ASP A 58 -2.94 -3.24 -4.48
N CYS A 59 -2.43 -4.42 -4.82
CA CYS A 59 -1.09 -4.84 -4.45
C CYS A 59 -0.53 -5.84 -5.46
N VAL A 60 0.79 -5.83 -5.64
CA VAL A 60 1.51 -6.84 -6.45
C VAL A 60 1.91 -8.07 -5.63
N GLN A 61 1.56 -8.12 -4.35
CA GLN A 61 1.77 -9.24 -3.46
C GLN A 61 0.54 -9.49 -2.57
N PRO A 62 0.42 -10.69 -1.94
CA PRO A 62 -0.67 -10.98 -1.02
C PRO A 62 -0.73 -10.06 0.20
N SER A 63 0.40 -9.49 0.63
CA SER A 63 0.48 -8.56 1.76
C SER A 63 1.83 -7.83 1.79
N ALA A 64 1.94 -6.79 2.62
CA ALA A 64 3.19 -6.09 2.95
C ALA A 64 3.05 -5.19 4.19
N GLU A 65 4.19 -4.74 4.76
CA GLU A 65 4.30 -3.89 5.96
C GLU A 65 4.88 -2.48 5.67
N PRO A 66 4.13 -1.55 5.03
CA PRO A 66 4.68 -0.26 4.63
C PRO A 66 5.07 0.63 5.83
N LEU A 67 6.19 1.32 5.70
CA LEU A 67 6.78 2.17 6.75
C LEU A 67 6.75 3.65 6.37
N THR A 68 6.75 4.53 7.37
CA THR A 68 6.74 6.00 7.20
C THR A 68 7.78 6.51 6.19
N HIS A 69 8.98 5.93 6.20
CA HIS A 69 10.13 6.39 5.42
C HIS A 69 10.35 5.59 4.13
N ASP A 70 9.40 4.71 3.78
CA ASP A 70 9.48 3.98 2.51
C ASP A 70 9.45 4.97 1.34
N ALA A 71 10.50 4.94 0.52
CA ALA A 71 10.59 5.78 -0.66
C ALA A 71 9.57 5.38 -1.74
N PRO A 72 9.09 6.34 -2.56
CA PRO A 72 8.37 6.04 -3.79
C PRO A 72 9.24 5.22 -4.75
N PRO A 73 8.65 4.32 -5.55
CA PRO A 73 9.43 3.55 -6.51
C PRO A 73 9.93 4.45 -7.64
N GLU A 74 11.18 4.24 -8.05
CA GLU A 74 11.87 5.08 -9.03
C GLU A 74 11.16 5.08 -10.40
N TYR A 75 10.59 3.94 -10.79
CA TYR A 75 9.80 3.78 -12.01
C TYR A 75 8.47 3.05 -11.73
N ASP A 76 7.47 3.23 -12.59
CA ASP A 76 6.19 2.50 -12.49
C ASP A 76 6.41 0.98 -12.53
N ASN A 77 5.79 0.25 -11.60
CA ASN A 77 5.95 -1.20 -11.38
C ASN A 77 7.36 -1.66 -10.96
N THR A 78 8.22 -0.77 -10.44
CA THR A 78 9.47 -1.20 -9.79
C THR A 78 9.31 -1.39 -8.30
N LEU A 79 10.05 -2.34 -7.75
CA LEU A 79 10.07 -2.63 -6.33
C LEU A 79 11.32 -2.04 -5.69
N GLY A 80 11.15 -1.37 -4.56
CA GLY A 80 12.26 -0.77 -3.81
C GLY A 80 11.99 -0.55 -2.32
N SER A 81 10.72 -0.46 -1.93
CA SER A 81 10.28 -0.28 -0.55
C SER A 81 9.03 -1.13 -0.27
N ARG A 82 8.59 -1.25 0.99
CA ARG A 82 7.34 -2.00 1.26
C ARG A 82 6.11 -1.26 0.74
N MET A 83 6.14 0.08 0.72
CA MET A 83 5.14 0.89 0.02
C MET A 83 5.05 0.60 -1.48
N SER A 84 6.17 0.24 -2.14
CA SER A 84 6.18 -0.03 -3.59
C SER A 84 5.31 -1.23 -4.00
N TYR A 85 4.98 -2.14 -3.07
CA TYR A 85 4.05 -3.24 -3.36
C TYR A 85 2.61 -2.74 -3.61
N PHE A 86 2.23 -1.62 -3.01
CA PHE A 86 0.91 -1.00 -3.16
C PHE A 86 0.91 0.16 -4.18
N CYS A 87 2.05 0.83 -4.40
CA CYS A 87 2.16 1.98 -5.28
C CYS A 87 2.21 1.58 -6.78
N ILE A 88 1.07 1.19 -7.32
CA ILE A 88 0.93 0.68 -8.70
C ILE A 88 0.00 1.59 -9.50
N ASN A 89 0.43 2.08 -10.67
CA ASN A 89 -0.39 2.94 -11.50
C ASN A 89 -1.45 2.19 -12.33
N ARG A 90 -2.39 1.50 -11.65
CA ARG A 90 -3.47 0.72 -12.28
C ARG A 90 -4.65 1.55 -12.73
N HIS A 91 -5.03 2.54 -11.93
CA HIS A 91 -6.25 3.31 -12.17
C HIS A 91 -5.96 4.79 -12.45
N ASN A 92 -4.95 5.04 -13.31
CA ASN A 92 -4.54 6.36 -13.78
C ASN A 92 -4.31 7.34 -12.62
N GLY A 93 -3.17 7.17 -11.92
CA GLY A 93 -2.78 8.00 -10.79
C GLY A 93 -3.43 7.62 -9.46
N GLY A 94 -4.08 6.46 -9.37
CA GLY A 94 -4.61 5.94 -8.10
C GLY A 94 -4.86 4.43 -8.09
N ILE A 95 -5.28 3.96 -6.92
CA ILE A 95 -5.63 2.58 -6.59
C ILE A 95 -6.91 2.51 -5.75
N ASN A 96 -7.50 1.33 -5.57
CA ASN A 96 -8.68 1.16 -4.71
C ASN A 96 -8.29 0.53 -3.36
N SER A 97 -8.90 1.03 -2.28
CA SER A 97 -8.67 0.51 -0.93
C SER A 97 -9.97 0.36 -0.15
N LEU A 98 -10.06 -0.76 0.57
CA LEU A 98 -10.94 -0.97 1.72
C LEU A 98 -10.28 -0.42 2.97
N PHE A 99 -11.02 0.40 3.72
CA PHE A 99 -10.57 1.01 4.97
C PHE A 99 -11.16 0.29 6.19
N MET A 100 -10.59 0.57 7.36
CA MET A 100 -10.95 -0.09 8.62
C MET A 100 -12.32 0.33 9.17
N ASP A 101 -12.90 1.41 8.65
CA ASP A 101 -14.32 1.75 8.83
C ASP A 101 -15.26 1.04 7.84
N TRP A 102 -14.71 0.11 7.06
CA TRP A 102 -15.37 -0.68 6.01
C TRP A 102 -15.86 0.13 4.81
N SER A 103 -15.45 1.39 4.70
CA SER A 103 -15.63 2.16 3.47
C SER A 103 -14.65 1.69 2.38
N VAL A 104 -15.05 1.85 1.11
CA VAL A 104 -14.20 1.61 -0.05
C VAL A 104 -14.09 2.88 -0.84
N ARG A 105 -12.86 3.27 -1.20
CA ARG A 105 -12.65 4.43 -2.09
C ARG A 105 -11.38 4.29 -2.91
N LYS A 106 -11.32 5.14 -3.93
CA LYS A 106 -10.08 5.41 -4.66
C LYS A 106 -9.12 6.21 -3.77
N VAL A 107 -7.85 5.87 -3.87
CA VAL A 107 -6.70 6.48 -3.19
C VAL A 107 -5.73 6.96 -4.27
N GLY A 108 -5.28 8.21 -4.20
CA GLY A 108 -4.22 8.70 -5.11
C GLY A 108 -2.88 8.02 -4.82
N LEU A 109 -2.00 7.86 -5.82
CA LEU A 109 -0.71 7.18 -5.55
C LEU A 109 0.11 7.90 -4.48
N LYS A 110 0.27 9.22 -4.58
CA LYS A 110 0.95 10.03 -3.54
C LYS A 110 0.19 10.04 -2.20
N GLU A 111 -1.11 9.77 -2.20
CA GLU A 111 -1.93 9.70 -0.98
C GLU A 111 -1.55 8.50 -0.11
N LEU A 112 -0.89 7.46 -0.65
CA LEU A 112 -0.48 6.29 0.13
C LEU A 112 0.37 6.67 1.34
N TRP A 113 1.19 7.72 1.25
CA TRP A 113 2.03 8.21 2.33
C TRP A 113 1.29 9.06 3.38
N THR A 114 0.01 9.40 3.14
CA THR A 114 -0.82 10.10 4.12
C THR A 114 -1.80 9.16 4.85
N LEU A 115 -1.83 7.88 4.46
CA LEU A 115 -2.67 6.86 5.10
C LEU A 115 -2.08 6.36 6.42
N LYS A 116 -2.95 5.95 7.35
CA LYS A 116 -2.55 5.43 8.66
C LYS A 116 -2.36 3.92 8.63
N TRP A 117 -1.29 3.44 7.99
CA TRP A 117 -1.01 2.01 7.82
C TRP A 117 -0.87 1.25 9.14
N HIS A 118 -0.13 1.81 10.08
CA HIS A 118 0.10 1.24 11.41
C HIS A 118 -0.06 2.29 12.50
N ARG A 119 -0.14 1.87 13.77
CA ARG A 119 -0.43 2.76 14.91
C ARG A 119 0.54 3.93 15.05
N LYS A 120 1.80 3.68 14.69
CA LYS A 120 2.91 4.66 14.70
C LYS A 120 3.22 5.30 13.34
N PHE A 121 2.43 5.04 12.30
CA PHE A 121 2.72 5.60 10.98
C PHE A 121 2.55 7.11 11.05
N ASP A 122 3.54 7.85 10.55
CA ASP A 122 3.47 9.31 10.53
C ASP A 122 2.85 9.76 9.22
N THR A 123 1.61 10.25 9.30
CA THR A 123 0.84 10.72 8.14
C THR A 123 1.27 12.11 7.68
N ALA A 124 2.22 12.74 8.38
CA ALA A 124 2.93 13.95 7.98
C ALA A 124 4.42 13.66 7.71
N GLY A 125 4.74 12.41 7.35
CA GLY A 125 6.11 11.96 7.07
C GLY A 125 6.73 12.61 5.83
N PRO A 126 7.98 12.23 5.48
CA PRO A 126 8.81 12.95 4.51
C PRO A 126 8.24 13.00 3.10
N TRP A 127 7.38 12.05 2.71
CA TRP A 127 6.74 11.98 1.40
C TRP A 127 5.32 12.57 1.41
N THR A 128 5.15 13.71 2.09
CA THR A 128 3.88 14.43 2.22
C THR A 128 4.11 15.93 2.16
N ARG A 129 3.08 16.72 1.82
CA ARG A 129 3.20 18.19 1.88
C ARG A 129 3.51 18.69 3.29
N ALA A 130 2.96 18.04 4.31
CA ALA A 130 3.20 18.39 5.72
C ALA A 130 4.64 18.10 6.16
N GLY A 131 5.26 17.06 5.58
CA GLY A 131 6.67 16.73 5.78
C GLY A 131 7.64 17.51 4.88
N GLY A 132 7.13 18.41 4.04
CA GLY A 132 7.93 19.29 3.19
C GLY A 132 8.28 18.75 1.80
N ALA A 133 7.69 17.62 1.37
CA ALA A 133 7.91 17.12 0.01
C ALA A 133 7.43 18.12 -1.05
N LEU A 134 8.31 18.45 -1.98
CA LEU A 134 8.04 19.25 -3.16
C LEU A 134 7.70 18.35 -4.36
N PRO A 135 7.00 18.85 -5.39
CA PRO A 135 6.68 18.07 -6.59
C PRO A 135 7.90 17.43 -7.26
N GLU A 136 9.04 18.12 -7.26
CA GLU A 136 10.32 17.69 -7.86
C GLU A 136 11.00 16.54 -7.10
N ASP A 137 10.73 16.39 -5.80
CA ASP A 137 11.28 15.33 -4.95
C ASP A 137 10.74 13.96 -5.36
N TRP A 138 9.53 13.94 -5.95
CA TRP A 138 8.92 12.72 -6.44
C TRP A 138 9.62 12.21 -7.70
N PRO A 139 9.70 10.87 -7.88
CA PRO A 139 10.13 10.26 -9.14
C PRO A 139 9.38 10.85 -10.33
N GLU A 140 10.06 11.00 -11.47
CA GLU A 140 9.56 11.74 -12.64
C GLU A 140 8.13 11.31 -13.05
N TRP A 141 7.88 10.01 -13.07
CA TRP A 141 6.59 9.43 -13.46
C TRP A 141 5.44 9.75 -12.50
N MET A 142 5.73 10.18 -11.26
CA MET A 142 4.75 10.56 -10.25
C MET A 142 4.51 12.07 -10.17
N ARG A 143 5.39 12.91 -10.72
CA ARG A 143 5.36 14.37 -10.50
C ARG A 143 4.02 15.01 -10.88
N ASN A 144 3.38 14.51 -11.93
CA ASN A 144 2.11 15.02 -12.44
C ASN A 144 0.87 14.53 -11.67
N PHE A 145 1.03 13.65 -10.68
CA PHE A 145 -0.09 13.26 -9.81
C PHE A 145 -0.33 14.30 -8.73
N LYS A 146 -1.59 14.42 -8.31
CA LYS A 146 -2.02 15.30 -7.22
C LYS A 146 -1.18 15.08 -5.96
N ASP A 147 -0.73 16.17 -5.35
CA ASP A 147 -0.05 16.17 -4.05
C ASP A 147 -1.06 16.11 -2.90
N TYR A 148 -0.65 15.51 -1.78
CA TYR A 148 -1.48 15.26 -0.60
C TYR A 148 -0.81 15.80 0.66
#